data_AF-A0A2E0YN79-F1
#
_entry.id   AF-A0A2E0YN79-F1
#
_cell.length_a   1.000
_cell.length_b   1.000
_cell.length_c   1.000
_cell.angle_alpha   90.00
_cell.angle_beta   90.00
_cell.angle_gamma   90.00
#
_symmetry.space_group_name_H-M   'P 1'
#
loop_
_entity.id
_entity.type
_entity.pdbx_description
1 polymer ?
#
loop_
_entity_poly.entity_id
_entity_poly.type
_entity_poly.pdbx_seq_one_letter_code
_entity_poly.pdbx_strand_id
1 'polypeptide(L)'
;MDTQLLNKLLQHVGIEGSINHYCSTIPIALDATDKDVIEAGDYLLPYSIGIEWESRLAYVIDSETGLERERTYKEAFQIKQEFLAIPHIIDVDINTNDEQRIRIPSGINGLQCLYQVSLLLKKYCELNNESGIHYHVDCTGVYKHFTSSHRKRNEDWIIKELEQWGYEGTYNTKRIGIGHNWVRFQAGFQTMEYRIGEMTFDYHLLFKRIAHACKITELFRVKITETIEIDLPTILRYAKNDESVRKITNNRLNKI
;
A
#
# COMPACT_ATOMS: atom_id res chain seq x y z
N MET A 1 9.43 -3.10 17.28
CA MET A 1 10.64 -3.17 16.43
C MET A 1 11.86 -3.15 17.33
N ASP A 2 12.76 -4.13 17.23
CA ASP A 2 14.09 -3.98 17.82
C ASP A 2 14.85 -2.95 16.97
N THR A 3 14.80 -1.71 17.44
CA THR A 3 15.45 -0.55 16.84
C THR A 3 16.96 -0.77 16.69
N GLN A 4 17.58 -1.66 17.48
CA GLN A 4 19.01 -1.95 17.35
C GLN A 4 19.36 -2.75 16.10
N LEU A 5 18.56 -3.75 15.73
CA LEU A 5 18.87 -4.58 14.55
C LEU A 5 18.78 -3.77 13.26
N LEU A 6 17.81 -2.85 13.19
CA LEU A 6 17.61 -2.02 12.01
C LEU A 6 18.59 -0.85 11.94
N ASN A 7 18.94 -0.24 13.07
CA ASN A 7 20.03 0.73 13.13
C ASN A 7 21.38 0.08 12.79
N LYS A 8 21.61 -1.18 13.18
CA LYS A 8 22.80 -1.94 12.78
C LYS A 8 22.84 -2.22 11.28
N LEU A 9 21.69 -2.54 10.67
CA LEU A 9 21.61 -2.74 9.22
C LEU A 9 21.84 -1.44 8.45
N LEU A 10 21.22 -0.33 8.88
CA LEU A 10 21.44 1.01 8.31
C LEU A 10 22.91 1.45 8.46
N GLN A 11 23.53 1.22 9.61
CA GLN A 11 24.97 1.45 9.81
C GLN A 11 25.86 0.55 8.93
N HIS A 12 25.43 -0.68 8.64
CA HIS A 12 26.19 -1.62 7.81
C HIS A 12 26.20 -1.22 6.32
N VAL A 13 25.17 -0.51 5.86
CA VAL A 13 25.09 0.08 4.51
C VAL A 13 25.53 1.55 4.48
N GLY A 14 26.21 2.06 5.52
CA GLY A 14 26.74 3.43 5.54
C GLY A 14 25.69 4.54 5.73
N ILE A 15 24.45 4.18 6.05
CA ILE A 15 23.32 5.08 6.22
C ILE A 15 23.29 5.56 7.69
N GLU A 16 23.87 6.73 7.97
CA GLU A 16 23.87 7.36 9.30
C GLU A 16 22.52 8.06 9.60
N GLY A 17 21.62 7.39 10.32
CA GLY A 17 20.37 8.01 10.79
C GLY A 17 19.39 7.04 11.44
N SER A 18 18.45 7.55 12.24
CA SER A 18 17.34 6.75 12.76
C SER A 18 16.23 6.61 11.70
N ILE A 19 15.38 5.59 11.79
CA ILE A 19 14.17 5.53 10.94
C ILE A 19 13.31 6.78 11.05
N ASN A 20 13.24 7.40 12.24
CA ASN A 20 12.52 8.66 12.39
C ASN A 20 13.20 9.80 11.62
N HIS A 21 14.53 9.76 11.45
CA HIS A 21 15.25 10.67 10.56
C HIS A 21 14.83 10.42 9.12
N TYR A 22 15.00 9.22 8.55
CA TYR A 22 14.59 8.95 7.16
C TYR A 22 13.10 9.19 6.92
N CYS A 23 12.23 8.72 7.80
CA CYS A 23 10.80 9.00 7.71
C CYS A 23 10.49 10.50 7.80
N SER A 24 11.30 11.36 8.44
CA SER A 24 11.09 12.82 8.49
C SER A 24 11.90 13.63 7.46
N THR A 25 12.94 13.03 6.87
CA THR A 25 13.84 13.65 5.88
C THR A 25 13.69 13.08 4.48
N ILE A 26 12.75 12.17 4.25
CA ILE A 26 12.29 11.81 2.91
C ILE A 26 11.18 12.80 2.49
N PRO A 27 11.55 14.00 2.02
CA PRO A 27 10.91 14.56 0.86
C PRO A 27 11.94 14.70 -0.26
N ILE A 28 11.70 14.01 -1.38
CA ILE A 28 12.11 14.48 -2.71
C ILE A 28 13.64 14.71 -2.90
N ALA A 29 14.50 13.81 -2.45
CA ALA A 29 15.91 13.81 -2.89
C ALA A 29 16.52 12.40 -2.86
N LEU A 30 15.70 11.38 -3.07
CA LEU A 30 16.22 10.04 -3.29
C LEU A 30 16.66 9.99 -4.74
N ASP A 31 17.95 10.23 -4.95
CA ASP A 31 18.60 9.90 -6.20
C ASP A 31 18.32 8.42 -6.47
N ALA A 32 17.42 8.15 -7.41
CA ALA A 32 17.04 6.78 -7.78
C ALA A 32 18.20 6.03 -8.47
N THR A 33 19.39 6.64 -8.55
CA THR A 33 20.65 6.03 -8.95
C THR A 33 21.58 5.71 -7.77
N ASP A 34 21.30 6.24 -6.57
CA ASP A 34 22.04 5.92 -5.36
C ASP A 34 21.67 4.49 -4.89
N LYS A 35 22.70 3.66 -4.78
CA LYS A 35 22.56 2.24 -4.48
C LYS A 35 21.98 1.99 -3.08
N ASP A 36 22.42 2.74 -2.08
CA ASP A 36 22.03 2.54 -0.69
C ASP A 36 20.56 2.95 -0.49
N VAL A 37 20.14 4.00 -1.20
CA VAL A 37 18.75 4.44 -1.30
C VAL A 37 17.86 3.38 -1.95
N ILE A 38 18.31 2.77 -3.04
CA ILE A 38 17.57 1.69 -3.71
C ILE A 38 17.41 0.49 -2.77
N GLU A 39 18.49 0.07 -2.10
CA GLU A 39 18.47 -1.05 -1.15
C GLU A 39 17.54 -0.78 0.03
N ALA A 40 17.57 0.44 0.58
CA ALA A 40 16.65 0.86 1.64
C ALA A 40 15.19 0.84 1.17
N GLY A 41 14.90 1.34 -0.03
CA GLY A 41 13.57 1.31 -0.62
C GLY A 41 13.06 -0.12 -0.81
N ASP A 42 13.91 -1.01 -1.34
CA ASP A 42 13.60 -2.42 -1.54
C ASP A 42 13.36 -3.17 -0.22
N TYR A 43 14.07 -2.79 0.84
CA TYR A 43 13.88 -3.34 2.17
C TYR A 43 12.56 -2.85 2.82
N LEU A 44 12.25 -1.57 2.67
CA LEU A 44 11.08 -0.94 3.30
C LEU A 44 9.77 -1.24 2.56
N LEU A 45 9.83 -1.41 1.24
CA LEU A 45 8.69 -1.70 0.37
C LEU A 45 9.01 -2.87 -0.57
N PRO A 46 9.20 -4.09 -0.06
CA PRO A 46 9.59 -5.24 -0.88
C PRO A 46 8.52 -5.69 -1.88
N TYR A 47 7.28 -5.22 -1.71
CA TYR A 47 6.10 -5.62 -2.47
C TYR A 47 5.45 -4.43 -3.17
N SER A 48 4.85 -4.69 -4.32
CA SER A 48 3.86 -3.76 -4.88
C SER A 48 2.62 -3.71 -3.99
N ILE A 49 1.98 -2.56 -3.93
CA ILE A 49 0.85 -2.33 -3.03
C ILE A 49 -0.32 -1.78 -3.83
N GLY A 50 -1.48 -2.43 -3.69
CA GLY A 50 -2.77 -1.80 -4.02
C GLY A 50 -3.25 -1.01 -2.81
N ILE A 51 -3.79 0.18 -3.02
CA ILE A 51 -4.35 1.01 -1.94
C ILE A 51 -5.73 1.48 -2.37
N GLU A 52 -6.68 1.32 -1.47
CA GLU A 52 -8.08 1.72 -1.67
C GLU A 52 -8.46 2.75 -0.59
N TRP A 53 -8.91 3.93 -1.03
CA TRP A 53 -9.47 4.97 -0.17
C TRP A 53 -10.94 5.14 -0.46
N GLU A 54 -11.77 4.89 0.53
CA GLU A 54 -13.16 5.28 0.56
C GLU A 54 -13.21 6.81 0.69
N SER A 55 -13.17 7.51 -0.44
CA SER A 55 -13.06 8.97 -0.53
C SER A 55 -13.69 9.43 -1.83
N ARG A 56 -14.08 10.70 -1.93
CA ARG A 56 -14.66 11.27 -3.16
C ARG A 56 -13.82 12.42 -3.66
N LEU A 57 -14.05 12.83 -4.90
CA LEU A 57 -13.41 14.04 -5.42
C LEU A 57 -13.98 15.27 -4.71
N ALA A 58 -13.10 16.15 -4.26
CA ALA A 58 -13.46 17.39 -3.59
C ALA A 58 -14.25 18.29 -4.55
N TYR A 59 -15.25 18.98 -3.99
CA TYR A 59 -16.02 20.03 -4.66
C TYR A 59 -15.10 21.12 -5.21
N VAL A 60 -15.57 21.79 -6.27
CA VAL A 60 -14.90 22.95 -6.85
C VAL A 60 -15.73 24.19 -6.61
N ILE A 61 -15.06 25.30 -6.32
CA ILE A 61 -15.68 26.62 -6.27
C ILE A 61 -15.79 27.13 -7.70
N ASP A 62 -17.03 27.36 -8.13
CA ASP A 62 -17.31 27.97 -9.42
C ASP A 62 -16.83 29.43 -9.41
N SER A 63 -15.98 29.80 -10.37
CA SER A 63 -15.33 31.12 -10.38
C SER A 63 -16.30 32.27 -10.68
N GLU A 64 -17.44 32.00 -11.31
CA GLU A 64 -18.42 33.02 -11.67
C GLU A 64 -19.41 33.27 -10.54
N THR A 65 -19.84 32.20 -9.87
CA THR A 65 -20.88 32.25 -8.84
C THR A 65 -20.33 32.21 -7.40
N GLY A 66 -19.09 31.76 -7.22
CA GLY A 66 -18.49 31.51 -5.91
C GLY A 66 -19.11 30.33 -5.14
N LEU A 67 -19.98 29.54 -5.78
CA LEU A 67 -20.67 28.42 -5.17
C LEU A 67 -19.90 27.11 -5.35
N GLU A 68 -20.00 26.22 -4.37
CA GLU A 68 -19.47 24.86 -4.49
C GLU A 68 -20.33 24.04 -5.44
N ARG A 69 -19.67 23.28 -6.32
CA ARG A 69 -20.31 22.28 -7.17
C ARG A 69 -19.51 21.00 -7.25
N GLU A 70 -20.19 19.91 -7.57
CA GLU A 70 -19.52 18.66 -7.89
C GLU A 70 -18.66 18.81 -9.15
N ARG A 71 -17.60 18.01 -9.21
CA ARG A 71 -16.78 17.92 -10.42
C ARG A 71 -17.55 17.19 -11.51
N THR A 72 -17.46 17.73 -12.71
CA THR A 72 -17.98 17.08 -13.91
C THR A 72 -17.16 15.82 -14.25
N TYR A 73 -17.75 14.92 -15.03
CA TYR A 73 -17.02 13.75 -15.57
C TYR A 73 -15.76 14.13 -16.34
N LYS A 74 -15.77 15.27 -17.06
CA LYS A 74 -14.61 15.76 -17.79
C LYS A 74 -13.47 16.15 -16.86
N GLU A 75 -13.78 16.83 -15.76
CA GLU A 75 -12.79 17.20 -14.73
C GLU A 75 -12.25 15.97 -14.01
N ALA A 76 -13.13 15.01 -13.66
CA ALA A 76 -12.71 13.74 -13.06
C ALA A 76 -11.76 12.95 -13.98
N PHE A 77 -12.07 12.90 -15.28
CA PHE A 77 -11.20 12.26 -16.26
C PHE A 77 -9.83 12.94 -16.36
N GLN A 78 -9.77 14.27 -16.35
CA GLN A 78 -8.51 15.02 -16.34
C GLN A 78 -7.67 14.74 -15.09
N ILE A 79 -8.32 14.70 -13.92
CA ILE A 79 -7.65 14.32 -12.66
C ILE A 79 -7.08 12.90 -12.77
N LYS A 80 -7.86 11.94 -13.29
CA LYS A 80 -7.36 10.57 -13.52
C LYS A 80 -6.11 10.55 -14.41
N GLN A 81 -6.03 11.41 -15.43
CA GLN A 81 -4.82 11.54 -16.27
C GLN A 81 -3.61 12.08 -15.49
N GLU A 82 -3.80 12.99 -14.53
CA GLU A 82 -2.70 13.46 -13.68
C GLU A 82 -2.16 12.34 -12.79
N PHE A 83 -3.02 11.49 -12.24
CA PHE A 83 -2.57 10.30 -11.51
C PHE A 83 -1.84 9.30 -12.43
N LEU A 84 -2.35 9.05 -13.65
CA LEU A 84 -1.70 8.17 -14.61
C LEU A 84 -0.33 8.67 -15.10
N ALA A 85 -0.12 9.99 -15.04
CA ALA A 85 1.15 10.64 -15.37
C ALA A 85 2.23 10.44 -14.30
N ILE A 86 1.88 9.97 -13.10
CA ILE A 86 2.87 9.62 -12.06
C ILE A 86 3.85 8.57 -12.62
N PRO A 87 5.17 8.81 -12.56
CA PRO A 87 6.17 7.83 -13.00
C PRO A 87 5.99 6.50 -12.28
N HIS A 88 6.15 5.38 -13.00
CA HIS A 88 6.08 4.01 -12.46
C HIS A 88 4.76 3.54 -11.83
N ILE A 89 3.73 4.39 -11.69
CA ILE A 89 2.42 3.96 -11.19
C ILE A 89 1.90 2.79 -12.02
N ILE A 90 1.39 1.75 -11.35
CA ILE A 90 1.00 0.50 -11.99
C ILE A 90 -0.44 0.59 -12.50
N ASP A 91 -1.34 1.06 -11.65
CA ASP A 91 -2.76 1.12 -11.94
C ASP A 91 -3.41 2.28 -11.19
N VAL A 92 -4.46 2.85 -11.79
CA VAL A 92 -5.18 4.02 -11.29
C VAL A 92 -6.64 3.90 -11.64
N ASP A 93 -7.48 3.93 -10.61
CA ASP A 93 -8.91 4.13 -10.73
C ASP A 93 -9.37 5.27 -9.82
N ILE A 94 -9.70 6.39 -10.47
CA ILE A 94 -10.20 7.59 -9.81
C ILE A 94 -11.65 7.78 -10.20
N ASN A 95 -12.53 7.80 -9.20
CA ASN A 95 -13.98 7.86 -9.34
C ASN A 95 -14.50 9.16 -8.74
N THR A 96 -15.66 9.66 -9.19
CA THR A 96 -16.22 10.92 -8.68
C THR A 96 -16.73 10.79 -7.24
N ASN A 97 -17.50 9.72 -6.96
CA ASN A 97 -18.34 9.62 -5.76
C ASN A 97 -18.13 8.32 -4.97
N ASP A 98 -17.05 7.58 -5.26
CA ASP A 98 -16.82 6.24 -4.72
C ASP A 98 -15.32 6.02 -4.47
N GLU A 99 -14.94 4.83 -4.02
CA GLU A 99 -13.57 4.43 -3.72
C GLU A 99 -12.54 4.79 -4.81
N GLN A 100 -11.41 5.33 -4.35
CA GLN A 100 -10.23 5.63 -5.15
C GLN A 100 -9.24 4.49 -4.99
N ARG A 101 -8.85 3.86 -6.10
CA ARG A 101 -7.94 2.72 -6.09
C ARG A 101 -6.69 3.04 -6.86
N ILE A 102 -5.54 2.73 -6.30
CA ILE A 102 -4.27 2.81 -7.03
C ILE A 102 -3.42 1.59 -6.77
N ARG A 103 -2.44 1.37 -7.64
CA ARG A 103 -1.37 0.41 -7.40
C ARG A 103 -0.01 1.05 -7.63
N ILE A 104 0.85 0.93 -6.62
CA ILE A 104 2.23 1.41 -6.67
C ILE A 104 3.21 0.23 -6.76
N PRO A 105 4.37 0.40 -7.41
CA PRO A 105 5.40 -0.62 -7.49
C PRO A 105 6.09 -0.83 -6.13
N SER A 106 6.93 -1.87 -6.05
CA SER A 106 7.85 -2.06 -4.93
C SER A 106 9.01 -1.07 -4.97
N GLY A 107 9.79 -1.04 -3.89
CA GLY A 107 11.08 -0.39 -3.82
C GLY A 107 10.99 1.12 -3.82
N ILE A 108 12.09 1.77 -4.20
CA ILE A 108 12.20 3.24 -4.24
C ILE A 108 11.14 3.90 -5.13
N ASN A 109 10.84 3.29 -6.28
CA ASN A 109 9.82 3.79 -7.20
C ASN A 109 8.43 3.81 -6.53
N GLY A 110 8.14 2.83 -5.68
CA GLY A 110 6.88 2.78 -4.94
C GLY A 110 6.75 3.92 -3.93
N LEU A 111 7.84 4.25 -3.24
CA LEU A 111 7.89 5.37 -2.29
C LEU A 111 7.68 6.71 -2.99
N GLN A 112 8.35 6.90 -4.14
CA GLN A 112 8.16 8.10 -4.98
C GLN A 112 6.72 8.21 -5.50
N CYS A 113 6.14 7.09 -5.97
CA CYS A 113 4.74 7.04 -6.38
C CYS A 113 3.81 7.43 -5.22
N LEU A 114 3.98 6.81 -4.05
CA LEU A 114 3.13 7.06 -2.87
C LEU A 114 3.15 8.52 -2.46
N TYR A 115 4.33 9.15 -2.52
CA TYR A 115 4.45 10.57 -2.23
C TYR A 115 3.65 11.43 -3.21
N GLN A 116 3.83 11.23 -4.52
CA GLN A 116 3.10 12.01 -5.54
C GLN A 116 1.59 11.78 -5.46
N VAL A 117 1.17 10.52 -5.27
CA VAL A 117 -0.22 10.15 -5.00
C VAL A 117 -0.77 10.94 -3.82
N SER A 118 -0.03 10.97 -2.69
CA SER A 118 -0.49 11.66 -1.48
C SER A 118 -0.73 13.15 -1.72
N LEU A 119 0.09 13.78 -2.56
CA LEU A 119 -0.08 15.19 -2.95
C LEU A 119 -1.32 15.37 -3.83
N LEU A 120 -1.55 14.49 -4.81
CA LEU A 120 -2.72 14.58 -5.67
C LEU A 120 -4.02 14.27 -4.92
N LEU A 121 -4.02 13.31 -4.00
CA LEU A 121 -5.17 13.03 -3.12
C LEU A 121 -5.50 14.25 -2.27
N LYS A 122 -4.50 14.88 -1.62
CA LYS A 122 -4.70 16.14 -0.87
C LYS A 122 -5.26 17.27 -1.73
N LYS A 123 -4.89 17.31 -3.00
CA LYS A 123 -5.30 18.35 -3.95
C LYS A 123 -6.73 18.13 -4.46
N TYR A 124 -7.12 16.88 -4.71
CA TYR A 124 -8.31 16.57 -5.49
C TYR A 124 -9.39 15.78 -4.77
N CYS A 125 -9.09 15.19 -3.61
CA CYS A 125 -10.01 14.33 -2.89
C CYS A 125 -10.33 14.89 -1.51
N GLU A 126 -11.45 14.45 -0.96
CA GLU A 126 -11.85 14.69 0.42
C GLU A 126 -11.98 13.36 1.17
N LEU A 127 -11.56 13.36 2.43
CA LEU A 127 -11.57 12.17 3.28
C LEU A 127 -13.00 11.82 3.71
N ASN A 128 -13.36 10.54 3.66
CA ASN A 128 -14.53 10.02 4.37
C ASN A 128 -14.12 9.58 5.78
N ASN A 129 -14.34 10.45 6.77
CA ASN A 129 -13.93 10.18 8.16
C ASN A 129 -14.65 8.99 8.82
N GLU A 130 -15.73 8.48 8.21
CA GLU A 130 -16.46 7.30 8.68
C GLU A 130 -15.93 5.98 8.09
N SER A 131 -14.89 6.06 7.24
CA SER A 131 -14.31 4.90 6.57
C SER A 131 -12.83 4.75 6.86
N GLY A 132 -12.15 3.86 6.13
CA GLY A 132 -10.73 3.61 6.26
C GLY A 132 -10.05 3.28 4.95
N ILE A 133 -8.76 2.95 5.06
CA ILE A 133 -7.91 2.59 3.93
C ILE A 133 -7.68 1.08 3.92
N HIS A 134 -7.78 0.47 2.75
CA HIS A 134 -7.36 -0.91 2.52
C HIS A 134 -5.98 -0.93 1.85
N TYR A 135 -5.05 -1.71 2.42
CA TYR A 135 -3.72 -1.93 1.86
C TYR A 135 -3.60 -3.38 1.37
N HIS A 136 -3.38 -3.56 0.07
CA HIS A 136 -3.28 -4.87 -0.58
C HIS A 136 -1.81 -5.16 -0.89
N VAL A 137 -1.16 -5.93 -0.01
CA VAL A 137 0.21 -6.39 -0.22
C VAL A 137 0.19 -7.55 -1.20
N ASP A 138 0.91 -7.44 -2.32
CA ASP A 138 0.91 -8.48 -3.34
C ASP A 138 1.77 -9.69 -2.95
N CYS A 139 1.15 -10.87 -3.03
CA CYS A 139 1.74 -12.13 -2.60
C CYS A 139 1.76 -13.16 -3.75
N THR A 140 1.59 -12.76 -5.01
CA THR A 140 1.35 -13.66 -6.16
C THR A 140 2.33 -14.86 -6.22
N GLY A 141 3.61 -14.66 -5.91
CA GLY A 141 4.60 -15.73 -5.93
C GLY A 141 4.40 -16.82 -4.85
N VAL A 142 3.78 -16.48 -3.72
CA VAL A 142 3.70 -17.34 -2.53
C VAL A 142 2.28 -17.59 -2.02
N TYR A 143 1.28 -16.90 -2.58
CA TYR A 143 -0.09 -16.89 -2.07
C TYR A 143 -0.70 -18.30 -1.99
N LYS A 144 -0.35 -19.19 -2.94
CA LYS A 144 -0.80 -20.60 -2.95
C LYS A 144 -0.42 -21.37 -1.67
N HIS A 145 0.60 -20.92 -0.94
CA HIS A 145 1.06 -21.54 0.30
C HIS A 145 0.32 -21.01 1.54
N PHE A 146 -0.46 -19.93 1.40
CA PHE A 146 -1.19 -19.31 2.49
C PHE A 146 -2.49 -20.09 2.75
N THR A 147 -2.38 -21.33 3.23
CA THR A 147 -3.53 -22.21 3.50
C THR A 147 -4.38 -21.68 4.66
N SER A 148 -5.65 -22.11 4.73
CA SER A 148 -6.53 -21.81 5.87
C SER A 148 -5.93 -22.21 7.22
N SER A 149 -5.21 -23.33 7.28
CA SER A 149 -4.51 -23.77 8.49
C SER A 149 -3.40 -22.80 8.91
N HIS A 150 -2.60 -22.32 7.96
CA HIS A 150 -1.55 -21.33 8.24
C HIS A 150 -2.13 -20.00 8.71
N ARG A 151 -3.21 -19.54 8.08
CA ARG A 151 -3.92 -18.31 8.47
C ARG A 151 -4.41 -18.40 9.91
N LYS A 152 -5.13 -19.48 10.25
CA LYS A 152 -5.69 -19.69 11.60
C LYS A 152 -4.61 -19.80 12.67
N ARG A 153 -3.52 -20.52 12.40
CA ARG A 153 -2.41 -20.68 13.35
C ARG A 153 -1.71 -19.35 13.69
N ASN A 154 -1.69 -18.41 12.77
CA ASN A 154 -0.95 -17.16 12.90
C ASN A 154 -1.87 -15.94 13.13
N GLU A 155 -3.17 -16.14 13.29
CA GLU A 155 -4.15 -15.06 13.45
C GLU A 155 -3.81 -14.16 14.63
N ASP A 156 -3.65 -14.72 15.83
CA ASP A 156 -3.34 -13.96 17.04
C ASP A 156 -2.05 -13.14 16.90
N TRP A 157 -1.03 -13.70 16.25
CA TRP A 157 0.23 -12.99 15.98
C TRP A 157 0.02 -11.82 15.02
N ILE A 158 -0.66 -12.04 13.89
CA ILE A 158 -0.95 -10.97 12.91
C ILE A 158 -1.75 -9.85 13.58
N ILE A 159 -2.80 -10.19 14.33
CA ILE A 159 -3.63 -9.22 15.03
C ILE A 159 -2.81 -8.42 16.04
N LYS A 160 -1.93 -9.08 16.81
CA LYS A 160 -1.04 -8.41 17.76
C LYS A 160 -0.05 -7.45 17.10
N GLU A 161 0.47 -7.78 15.91
CA GLU A 161 1.30 -6.82 15.14
C GLU A 161 0.48 -5.61 14.72
N LEU A 162 -0.77 -5.81 14.27
CA LEU A 162 -1.66 -4.74 13.85
C LEU A 162 -2.16 -3.84 14.99
N GLU A 163 -2.28 -4.36 16.22
CA GLU A 163 -2.61 -3.54 17.40
C GLU A 163 -1.61 -2.41 17.64
N GLN A 164 -0.34 -2.59 17.25
CA GLN A 164 0.70 -1.55 17.36
C GLN A 164 0.39 -0.33 16.48
N TRP A 165 -0.60 -0.43 15.60
CA TRP A 165 -1.04 0.72 14.82
C TRP A 165 -1.75 1.74 15.70
N GLY A 166 -2.33 1.34 16.83
CA GLY A 166 -3.17 2.23 17.64
C GLY A 166 -4.45 2.63 16.90
N TYR A 167 -4.91 1.77 16.00
CA TYR A 167 -6.10 2.00 15.20
C TYR A 167 -7.36 1.88 16.08
N GLU A 168 -8.14 2.96 16.18
CA GLU A 168 -9.30 3.08 17.09
C GLU A 168 -10.65 2.87 16.39
N GLY A 169 -10.68 2.78 15.06
CA GLY A 169 -11.94 2.67 14.33
C GLY A 169 -12.60 1.30 14.48
N THR A 170 -13.92 1.27 14.29
CA THR A 170 -14.76 0.11 14.61
C THR A 170 -15.40 -0.56 13.37
N TYR A 171 -15.13 -0.06 12.16
CA TYR A 171 -15.79 -0.53 10.93
C TYR A 171 -15.46 -1.98 10.56
N ASN A 172 -14.32 -2.51 10.98
CA ASN A 172 -13.91 -3.89 10.74
C ASN A 172 -13.64 -4.64 12.04
N THR A 173 -14.03 -5.91 12.05
CA THR A 173 -13.80 -6.84 13.15
C THR A 173 -12.34 -7.24 13.23
N LYS A 174 -11.79 -7.27 14.45
CA LYS A 174 -10.41 -7.62 14.75
C LYS A 174 -10.12 -9.12 14.61
N ARG A 175 -10.13 -9.61 13.36
CA ARG A 175 -9.96 -11.02 12.98
C ARG A 175 -9.37 -11.15 11.58
N ILE A 176 -9.02 -12.37 11.21
CA ILE A 176 -8.74 -12.78 9.83
C ILE A 176 -9.95 -13.53 9.28
N GLY A 177 -10.50 -13.09 8.14
CA GLY A 177 -11.66 -13.78 7.57
C GLY A 177 -12.22 -13.15 6.31
N ILE A 178 -13.42 -13.57 5.92
CA ILE A 178 -14.20 -12.98 4.83
C ILE A 178 -15.17 -11.94 5.42
N GLY A 179 -15.51 -10.89 4.67
CA GLY A 179 -16.39 -9.83 5.19
C GLY A 179 -15.63 -8.81 6.04
N HIS A 180 -16.30 -8.08 6.91
CA HIS A 180 -15.73 -6.92 7.61
C HIS A 180 -14.72 -7.31 8.69
N ASN A 181 -13.51 -7.68 8.28
CA ASN A 181 -12.38 -8.10 9.11
C ASN A 181 -11.14 -7.25 8.83
N TRP A 182 -10.25 -7.16 9.82
CA TRP A 182 -8.98 -6.42 9.74
C TRP A 182 -8.06 -6.95 8.65
N VAL A 183 -8.05 -8.27 8.44
CA VAL A 183 -7.23 -8.88 7.38
C VAL A 183 -8.07 -9.82 6.54
N ARG A 184 -7.90 -9.70 5.22
CA ARG A 184 -8.43 -10.65 4.24
C ARG A 184 -7.29 -11.23 3.42
N PHE A 185 -7.44 -12.51 3.09
CA PHE A 185 -6.59 -13.17 2.11
C PHE A 185 -7.40 -13.25 0.82
N GLN A 186 -7.08 -12.36 -0.12
CA GLN A 186 -7.85 -12.19 -1.35
C GLN A 186 -7.32 -13.11 -2.44
N ALA A 187 -8.04 -14.21 -2.70
CA ALA A 187 -7.58 -15.22 -3.66
C ALA A 187 -7.59 -14.72 -5.11
N GLY A 188 -8.59 -13.91 -5.50
CA GLY A 188 -8.68 -13.34 -6.84
C GLY A 188 -7.52 -12.41 -7.16
N PHE A 189 -7.09 -11.63 -6.17
CA PHE A 189 -5.96 -10.71 -6.30
C PHE A 189 -4.62 -11.30 -5.85
N GLN A 190 -4.62 -12.46 -5.20
CA GLN A 190 -3.44 -13.06 -4.57
C GLN A 190 -2.72 -12.08 -3.62
N THR A 191 -3.50 -11.33 -2.84
CA THR A 191 -2.98 -10.33 -1.90
C THR A 191 -3.35 -10.64 -0.46
N MET A 192 -2.55 -10.13 0.45
CA MET A 192 -2.94 -9.96 1.85
C MET A 192 -3.44 -8.52 2.02
N GLU A 193 -4.73 -8.38 2.26
CA GLU A 193 -5.43 -7.10 2.38
C GLU A 193 -5.56 -6.73 3.87
N TYR A 194 -5.07 -5.55 4.22
CA TYR A 194 -5.13 -4.97 5.56
C TYR A 194 -6.12 -3.82 5.56
N ARG A 195 -7.20 -3.97 6.32
CA ARG A 195 -8.39 -3.11 6.28
C ARG A 195 -8.54 -2.36 7.59
N ILE A 196 -7.45 -1.74 8.01
CA ILE A 196 -7.33 -0.99 9.27
C ILE A 196 -6.49 0.28 9.11
N GLY A 197 -6.42 0.83 7.90
CA GLY A 197 -5.79 2.14 7.72
C GLY A 197 -6.70 3.23 8.25
N GLU A 198 -6.13 4.13 9.04
CA GLU A 198 -6.78 5.39 9.36
C GLU A 198 -7.01 6.20 8.08
N MET A 199 -8.16 6.86 7.98
CA MET A 199 -8.44 7.73 6.85
C MET A 199 -7.47 8.92 6.84
N THR A 200 -6.58 8.96 5.84
CA THR A 200 -5.53 9.97 5.72
C THR A 200 -4.99 10.06 4.31
N PHE A 201 -4.49 11.25 3.94
CA PHE A 201 -3.62 11.43 2.78
C PHE A 201 -2.18 11.76 3.20
N ASP A 202 -1.84 11.65 4.48
CA ASP A 202 -0.49 11.93 4.95
C ASP A 202 0.50 10.84 4.51
N TYR A 203 1.49 11.23 3.71
CA TYR A 203 2.51 10.32 3.20
C TYR A 203 3.20 9.52 4.29
N HIS A 204 3.60 10.16 5.40
CA HIS A 204 4.38 9.49 6.45
C HIS A 204 3.55 8.43 7.16
N LEU A 205 2.29 8.74 7.46
CA LEU A 205 1.37 7.77 8.05
C LEU A 205 1.08 6.62 7.08
N LEU A 206 0.76 6.91 5.81
CA LEU A 206 0.55 5.90 4.76
C LEU A 206 1.76 4.98 4.62
N PHE A 207 2.95 5.55 4.46
CA PHE A 207 4.19 4.80 4.32
C PHE A 207 4.44 3.91 5.55
N LYS A 208 4.29 4.45 6.76
CA LYS A 208 4.45 3.69 8.01
C LYS A 208 3.52 2.48 8.05
N ARG A 209 2.25 2.63 7.65
CA ARG A 209 1.27 1.54 7.58
C ARG A 209 1.65 0.50 6.55
N ILE A 210 1.99 0.94 5.34
CA ILE A 210 2.37 0.07 4.23
C ILE A 210 3.65 -0.72 4.55
N ALA A 211 4.68 -0.08 5.08
CA ALA A 211 5.94 -0.74 5.45
C ALA A 211 5.70 -1.82 6.52
N HIS A 212 4.85 -1.53 7.51
CA HIS A 212 4.50 -2.52 8.52
C HIS A 212 3.67 -3.67 7.94
N ALA A 213 2.70 -3.39 7.06
CA ALA A 213 1.94 -4.41 6.34
C ALA A 213 2.86 -5.33 5.52
N CYS A 214 3.83 -4.77 4.80
CA CYS A 214 4.85 -5.54 4.08
C CYS A 214 5.66 -6.42 5.03
N LYS A 215 6.07 -5.89 6.18
CA LYS A 215 6.83 -6.66 7.17
C LYS A 215 6.04 -7.83 7.73
N ILE A 216 4.77 -7.63 8.06
CA ILE A 216 3.89 -8.71 8.54
C ILE A 216 3.74 -9.77 7.44
N THR A 217 3.52 -9.35 6.19
CA THR A 217 3.42 -10.29 5.05
C THR A 217 4.70 -11.11 4.89
N GLU A 218 5.87 -10.48 4.97
CA GLU A 218 7.16 -11.15 4.86
C GLU A 218 7.42 -12.12 6.02
N LEU A 219 7.13 -11.72 7.26
CA LEU A 219 7.27 -12.61 8.40
C LEU A 219 6.27 -13.77 8.36
N PHE A 220 5.06 -13.53 7.85
CA PHE A 220 4.07 -14.59 7.65
C PHE A 220 4.56 -15.61 6.61
N ARG A 221 5.16 -15.13 5.51
CA ARG A 221 5.83 -15.98 4.51
C ARG A 221 6.90 -16.85 5.16
N VAL A 222 7.81 -16.26 5.94
CA VAL A 222 8.89 -16.98 6.65
C VAL A 222 8.33 -18.03 7.62
N LYS A 223 7.30 -17.69 8.40
CA LYS A 223 6.66 -18.64 9.33
C LYS A 223 6.05 -19.85 8.60
N ILE A 224 5.55 -19.65 7.38
CA ILE A 224 5.03 -20.74 6.55
C ILE A 224 6.18 -21.58 5.97
N THR A 225 7.32 -20.99 5.61
CA THR A 225 8.47 -21.77 5.12
C THR A 225 9.21 -22.51 6.21
N GLU A 226 9.29 -21.98 7.44
CA GLU A 226 9.87 -22.73 8.55
C GLU A 226 9.04 -23.98 8.89
N THR A 227 7.76 -23.99 8.53
CA THR A 227 6.87 -25.14 8.72
C THR A 227 6.83 -26.10 7.53
N ILE A 228 7.46 -25.76 6.40
CA ILE A 228 7.48 -26.57 5.20
C ILE A 228 8.87 -26.45 4.57
N GLU A 229 9.66 -27.54 4.51
CA GLU A 229 10.99 -27.56 3.83
C GLU A 229 10.85 -27.31 2.32
N ILE A 230 10.52 -26.07 1.94
CA ILE A 230 10.34 -25.62 0.56
C ILE A 230 11.02 -24.28 0.44
N ASP A 231 11.95 -24.20 -0.51
CA ASP A 231 12.49 -22.94 -0.99
C ASP A 231 11.38 -22.20 -1.76
N LEU A 232 10.81 -21.15 -1.16
CA LEU A 232 9.75 -20.40 -1.82
C LEU A 232 10.34 -19.45 -2.86
N PRO A 233 9.74 -19.37 -4.06
CA PRO A 233 10.17 -18.42 -5.06
C PRO A 233 10.11 -16.99 -4.51
N THR A 234 11.05 -16.16 -4.92
CA THR A 234 11.04 -14.72 -4.66
C THR A 234 9.70 -14.13 -5.11
N ILE A 235 9.11 -13.29 -4.28
CA ILE A 235 7.84 -12.63 -4.63
C ILE A 235 8.06 -11.73 -5.84
N LEU A 236 7.15 -11.84 -6.83
CA LEU A 236 7.22 -11.07 -8.06
C LEU A 236 7.13 -9.57 -7.75
N ARG A 237 8.16 -8.84 -8.17
CA ARG A 237 8.20 -7.37 -8.15
C ARG A 237 7.69 -6.86 -9.49
N TYR A 238 6.64 -6.07 -9.45
CA TYR A 238 5.96 -5.62 -10.65
C TYR A 238 6.48 -4.25 -11.10
N ALA A 239 6.86 -4.15 -12.37
CA ALA A 239 7.14 -2.88 -13.05
C ALA A 239 5.93 -2.45 -13.91
N LYS A 240 5.77 -1.14 -14.14
CA LYS A 240 4.67 -0.53 -14.94
C LYS A 240 4.46 -1.19 -16.33
N ASN A 241 5.51 -1.77 -16.91
CA ASN A 241 5.48 -2.37 -18.25
C ASN A 241 5.61 -3.90 -18.24
N ASP A 242 5.53 -4.55 -17.09
CA ASP A 242 5.61 -6.01 -17.03
C ASP A 242 4.33 -6.62 -17.61
N GLU A 243 4.48 -7.41 -18.67
CA GLU A 243 3.37 -8.06 -19.37
C GLU A 243 2.60 -9.03 -18.46
N SER A 244 3.26 -9.59 -17.44
CA SER A 244 2.60 -10.39 -16.40
C SER A 244 1.66 -9.54 -15.54
N VAL A 245 2.00 -8.27 -15.27
CA VAL A 245 1.13 -7.32 -14.55
C VAL A 245 -0.09 -7.01 -15.38
N ARG A 246 0.08 -6.64 -16.66
CA ARG A 246 -1.06 -6.37 -17.54
C ARG A 246 -1.97 -7.58 -17.64
N LYS A 247 -1.41 -8.79 -17.79
CA LYS A 247 -2.19 -10.03 -17.84
C LYS A 247 -2.89 -10.31 -16.52
N ILE A 248 -2.25 -10.10 -15.38
CA ILE A 248 -2.83 -10.29 -14.05
C ILE A 248 -3.92 -9.24 -13.77
N THR A 249 -3.67 -7.95 -14.01
CA THR A 249 -4.63 -6.85 -13.85
C THR A 249 -5.82 -7.01 -14.79
N ASN A 250 -5.60 -7.37 -16.07
CA ASN A 250 -6.70 -7.64 -17.02
C ASN A 250 -7.49 -8.90 -16.64
N ASN A 251 -6.81 -9.96 -16.16
CA ASN A 251 -7.49 -11.14 -15.64
C ASN A 251 -8.25 -10.88 -14.33
N ARG A 252 -7.82 -9.89 -13.55
CA ARG A 252 -8.49 -9.41 -12.32
C ARG A 252 -9.75 -8.61 -12.69
N LEU A 253 -9.67 -7.71 -13.67
CA LEU A 253 -10.82 -6.94 -14.19
C LEU A 253 -11.90 -7.83 -14.81
N ASN A 254 -11.53 -8.90 -15.52
CA ASN A 254 -12.48 -9.81 -16.16
C ASN A 254 -13.19 -10.79 -15.18
N LYS A 255 -12.82 -10.79 -13.89
CA LYS A 255 -13.38 -11.68 -12.86
C LYS A 255 -14.30 -10.97 -11.86
N ILE A 256 -14.39 -9.64 -11.95
CA ILE A 256 -15.37 -8.80 -11.25
C ILE A 256 -16.57 -8.64 -12.19
#